data_AF-A0A1Q9ERQ0-F1
#
_entry.id   AF-A0A1Q9ERQ0-F1
#
_cell.length_a   1.000
_cell.length_b   1.000
_cell.length_c   1.000
_cell.angle_alpha   90.00
_cell.angle_beta   90.00
_cell.angle_gamma   90.00
#
_symmetry.space_group_name_H-M   'P 1'
#
loop_
_entity.id
_entity.type
_entity.pdbx_description
1 polymer ?
#
loop_
_entity_poly.entity_id
_entity_poly.type
_entity_poly.pdbx_seq_one_letter_code
_entity_poly.pdbx_strand_id
1 'polypeptide(L)'
;MACVVDSDSNGRHLNTNFEVLSQIVSSMENLSWFRLQVLAHDVVLDQHAAYDLRGAGPCKKPASQASIAMQTGVQCPERLVLSSPLQTCLECGASIRKERVIDARLYGLDGVHPLGHWTKKCSNRSCATLHHYNYRWVDGNKINSSRASDLDFVFVNPKTVFSRSFLDYHGALQFRGHISIHALNFAQKEVLWKDENEHARWRLEYSTAQLYLNVLQVGDNMWCDLPDKDMEKKILSICLDKPLADDFVREYHKWFQCNAITAKEGKSMYEIVIDGHEKVSSRCSIDPPAHGGRPRKDGTSKRRTNGWFMAVHPDSGLIIGVQEMIHPENNDLAVGMLEDAAELLPALDCIIYDRMCCALQAVRKSDMLKDIKYFCVDKFHAHGHAKTCPCSPLVHKKLDKRLREVNTSAAEQTFAWFRNYARTFNTMSPHTHFFYVLFYVQKHNELIRKNNVSHLSPFGSGRKRRHQHPRRSVQRPRSRKLFRFIEE
;
A
#
# COMPACT_ATOMS: atom_id res chain seq x y z
N MET A 1 -14.66 -15.77 36.09
CA MET A 1 -15.63 -15.95 34.97
C MET A 1 -14.86 -16.19 33.70
N ALA A 2 -15.18 -17.25 32.96
CA ALA A 2 -14.59 -17.54 31.65
C ALA A 2 -15.64 -17.34 30.56
N CYS A 3 -15.25 -16.72 29.44
CA CYS A 3 -16.08 -16.52 28.26
C CYS A 3 -15.61 -17.50 27.18
N VAL A 4 -16.45 -18.48 26.87
CA VAL A 4 -16.21 -19.44 25.78
C VAL A 4 -16.85 -18.89 24.52
N VAL A 5 -16.08 -18.85 23.43
CA VAL A 5 -16.57 -18.44 22.10
C VAL A 5 -16.54 -19.66 21.20
N ASP A 6 -17.72 -20.17 20.89
CA ASP A 6 -17.90 -21.23 19.90
C ASP A 6 -17.77 -20.63 18.49
N SER A 7 -16.81 -21.12 17.72
CA SER A 7 -16.54 -20.66 16.35
C SER A 7 -17.63 -21.05 15.36
N ASP A 8 -18.42 -22.08 15.65
CA ASP A 8 -19.31 -22.72 14.69
C ASP A 8 -20.78 -22.33 14.90
N SER A 9 -21.14 -21.80 16.09
CA SER A 9 -22.53 -21.50 16.47
C SER A 9 -22.85 -20.02 16.72
N ASN A 10 -22.50 -19.15 15.78
CA ASN A 10 -22.99 -17.76 15.74
C ASN A 10 -22.68 -16.92 17.02
N GLY A 11 -21.58 -17.22 17.72
CA GLY A 11 -21.08 -16.39 18.82
C GLY A 11 -21.95 -16.43 20.09
N ARG A 12 -22.47 -17.60 20.46
CA ARG A 12 -23.07 -17.77 21.80
C ARG A 12 -21.99 -17.57 22.86
N HIS A 13 -22.15 -16.55 23.68
CA HIS A 13 -21.32 -16.30 24.85
C HIS A 13 -21.82 -17.13 26.01
N LEU A 14 -21.05 -18.15 26.40
CA LEU A 14 -21.29 -18.89 27.63
C LEU A 14 -20.42 -18.27 28.74
N ASN A 15 -21.07 -17.64 29.71
CA ASN A 15 -20.45 -17.21 30.95
C ASN A 15 -20.49 -18.39 31.92
N THR A 16 -19.34 -18.97 32.23
CA THR A 16 -19.25 -20.08 33.18
C THR A 16 -18.16 -19.85 34.22
N ASN A 17 -18.23 -20.58 35.33
CA ASN A 17 -17.14 -20.64 36.31
C ASN A 17 -15.97 -21.43 35.73
N PHE A 18 -14.75 -21.05 36.09
CA PHE A 18 -13.51 -21.66 35.62
C PHE A 18 -13.42 -23.15 35.98
N GLU A 19 -13.94 -23.56 37.15
CA GLU A 19 -13.98 -24.96 37.57
C GLU A 19 -14.84 -25.82 36.64
N VAL A 20 -16.02 -25.32 36.26
CA VAL A 20 -16.93 -25.99 35.31
C VAL A 20 -16.30 -26.05 33.92
N LEU A 21 -15.63 -24.98 33.48
CA LEU A 21 -14.89 -24.99 32.22
C LEU A 21 -13.76 -26.02 32.23
N SER A 22 -13.01 -26.12 33.33
CA SER A 22 -11.92 -27.08 33.49
C SER A 22 -12.41 -28.53 33.37
N GLN A 23 -13.57 -28.84 33.95
CA GLN A 23 -14.22 -30.17 33.84
C GLN A 23 -14.69 -30.49 32.42
N ILE A 24 -15.24 -29.50 31.70
CA ILE A 24 -15.66 -29.67 30.30
C ILE A 24 -14.45 -29.90 29.40
N VAL A 25 -13.38 -29.11 29.60
CA VAL A 25 -12.14 -29.23 28.82
C VAL A 25 -11.46 -30.57 29.05
N SER A 26 -11.44 -31.07 30.29
CA SER A 26 -10.84 -32.36 30.64
C SER A 26 -11.65 -33.58 30.19
N SER A 27 -12.91 -33.39 29.75
CA SER A 27 -13.75 -34.48 29.22
C SER A 27 -13.78 -34.54 27.69
N MET A 28 -13.06 -33.66 26.98
CA MET A 28 -13.02 -33.63 25.52
C MET A 28 -11.60 -33.88 24.99
N GLU A 29 -11.39 -35.04 24.35
CA GLU A 29 -10.06 -35.50 23.90
C GLU A 29 -9.44 -34.66 22.76
N ASN A 30 -10.20 -33.80 22.08
CA ASN A 30 -9.76 -33.06 20.89
C ASN A 30 -9.91 -31.53 21.00
N LEU A 31 -9.92 -30.99 22.22
CA LEU A 31 -10.11 -29.55 22.43
C LEU A 31 -8.77 -28.80 22.55
N SER A 32 -8.40 -28.04 21.52
CA SER A 32 -7.31 -27.05 21.60
C SER A 32 -7.86 -25.74 22.16
N TRP A 33 -7.31 -25.25 23.27
CA TRP A 33 -7.70 -23.97 23.85
C TRP A 33 -6.47 -23.13 24.20
N PHE A 34 -6.66 -21.80 24.17
CA PHE A 34 -5.61 -20.83 24.49
C PHE A 34 -6.05 -19.99 25.68
N ARG A 35 -5.19 -19.85 26.69
CA ARG A 35 -5.40 -18.87 27.76
C ARG A 35 -5.02 -17.48 27.24
N LEU A 36 -6.01 -16.70 26.83
CA LEU A 36 -5.80 -15.29 26.54
C LEU A 36 -5.63 -14.54 27.86
N GLN A 37 -4.38 -14.28 28.23
CA GLN A 37 -4.09 -13.37 29.33
C GLN A 37 -4.17 -11.94 28.81
N VAL A 38 -5.07 -11.14 29.37
CA VAL A 38 -5.03 -9.68 29.19
C VAL A 38 -3.80 -9.19 29.96
N LEU A 39 -2.69 -9.05 29.25
CA LEU A 39 -1.54 -8.34 29.79
C LEU A 39 -1.87 -6.85 29.79
N ALA A 40 -2.05 -6.28 30.98
CA ALA A 40 -1.98 -4.84 31.16
C ALA A 40 -0.52 -4.42 30.90
N HIS A 41 -0.17 -4.21 29.63
CA HIS A 41 1.08 -3.55 29.31
C HIS A 41 0.90 -2.05 29.52
N ASP A 42 1.22 -1.60 30.73
CA ASP A 42 1.61 -0.20 30.99
C ASP A 42 2.96 0.15 30.36
N VAL A 43 3.58 -0.81 29.65
CA VAL A 43 4.75 -0.57 28.82
C VAL A 43 4.29 0.18 27.57
N VAL A 44 4.74 1.42 27.43
CA VAL A 44 4.74 2.14 26.15
C VAL A 44 5.53 1.29 25.16
N LEU A 45 4.85 0.42 24.42
CA LEU A 45 5.46 -0.37 23.37
C LEU A 45 6.04 0.60 22.33
N ASP A 46 7.33 0.48 22.09
CA ASP A 46 8.03 1.32 21.12
C ASP A 46 7.30 1.27 19.77
N GLN A 47 6.93 2.46 19.26
CA GLN A 47 5.93 2.64 18.21
C GLN A 47 6.50 2.42 16.81
N HIS A 48 7.39 1.45 16.65
CA HIS A 48 7.99 1.14 15.36
C HIS A 48 7.04 0.32 14.48
N ALA A 49 6.89 0.72 13.21
CA ALA A 49 6.21 -0.08 12.20
C ALA A 49 7.02 -1.35 11.89
N ALA A 50 6.34 -2.48 11.67
CA ALA A 50 6.95 -3.77 11.24
C ALA A 50 7.74 -3.65 9.93
N TYR A 51 7.37 -2.68 9.11
CA TYR A 51 8.06 -2.36 7.87
C TYR A 51 8.27 -0.85 7.84
N ASP A 52 9.52 -0.43 7.69
CA ASP A 52 9.81 0.93 7.24
C ASP A 52 9.77 0.91 5.71
N LEU A 53 9.04 1.82 5.08
CA LEU A 53 8.97 1.93 3.62
C LEU A 53 9.52 3.26 3.13
N ARG A 54 10.31 3.95 3.95
CA ARG A 54 10.84 5.28 3.61
C ARG A 54 11.78 5.27 2.40
N GLY A 55 12.37 4.12 2.06
CA GLY A 55 13.54 4.06 1.18
C GLY A 55 14.76 4.70 1.87
N ALA A 56 15.86 4.88 1.15
CA ALA A 56 17.03 5.59 1.66
C ALA A 56 16.69 7.07 1.89
N GLY A 57 16.34 7.44 3.13
CA GLY A 57 16.39 8.85 3.56
C GLY A 57 17.83 9.37 3.57
N PRO A 58 18.06 10.69 3.72
CA PRO A 58 19.41 11.24 3.84
C PRO A 58 20.14 10.59 5.02
N CYS A 59 21.04 9.66 4.74
CA CYS A 59 21.82 8.96 5.74
C CYS A 59 22.90 9.91 6.28
N LYS A 60 22.87 10.16 7.59
CA LYS A 60 24.13 10.43 8.29
C LYS A 60 24.97 9.16 8.22
N LYS A 61 26.18 9.27 7.68
CA LYS A 61 27.14 8.16 7.60
C LYS A 61 27.31 7.54 9.00
N PRO A 62 27.07 6.23 9.19
CA PRO A 62 27.62 5.55 10.35
C PRO A 62 29.14 5.51 10.22
N ALA A 63 29.83 5.77 11.32
CA ALA A 63 31.27 5.61 11.41
C ALA A 63 31.66 4.17 11.05
N SER A 64 32.72 4.02 10.27
CA SER A 64 33.32 2.76 9.90
C SER A 64 33.69 1.93 11.13
N GLN A 65 33.07 0.76 11.28
CA GLN A 65 33.66 -0.32 12.08
C GLN A 65 34.17 -1.41 11.14
N ALA A 66 35.47 -1.65 11.20
CA ALA A 66 36.15 -2.73 10.51
C ALA A 66 35.65 -4.07 11.05
N SER A 67 35.26 -4.97 10.15
CA SER A 67 34.91 -6.35 10.48
C SER A 67 36.17 -7.19 10.61
N ILE A 68 36.44 -7.68 11.82
CA ILE A 68 37.33 -8.80 12.11
C ILE A 68 36.61 -10.09 11.73
N ALA A 69 37.20 -10.91 10.86
CA ALA A 69 37.20 -12.37 10.95
C ALA A 69 38.03 -12.95 9.80
N MET A 70 39.28 -13.31 10.12
CA MET A 70 40.07 -14.30 9.38
C MET A 70 39.90 -15.65 10.10
N GLN A 71 39.96 -16.73 9.32
CA GLN A 71 40.11 -18.13 9.72
C GLN A 71 38.86 -18.84 10.27
N THR A 72 38.32 -19.76 9.46
CA THR A 72 38.36 -21.20 9.76
C THR A 72 38.03 -21.96 8.47
N GLY A 73 38.92 -22.87 8.09
CA GLY A 73 38.78 -23.74 6.92
C GLY A 73 37.80 -24.88 7.19
N VAL A 74 36.52 -24.56 7.29
CA VAL A 74 35.45 -25.56 7.21
C VAL A 74 34.95 -25.54 5.76
N GLN A 75 35.06 -26.67 5.06
CA GLN A 75 34.40 -26.88 3.78
C GLN A 75 32.89 -26.80 4.01
N CYS A 76 32.35 -25.60 3.80
CA CYS A 76 30.92 -25.33 3.74
C CYS A 76 30.35 -26.04 2.49
N PRO A 77 29.07 -26.48 2.51
CA PRO A 77 28.38 -26.90 1.30
C PRO A 77 28.54 -25.82 0.23
N GLU A 78 28.61 -26.19 -1.06
CA GLU A 78 28.83 -25.27 -2.19
C GLU A 78 28.08 -23.95 -1.99
N ARG A 79 28.82 -22.93 -1.54
CA ARG A 79 28.25 -21.66 -1.18
C ARG A 79 27.74 -21.02 -2.46
N LEU A 80 26.44 -20.75 -2.54
CA LEU A 80 25.86 -20.07 -3.71
C LEU A 80 26.65 -18.80 -4.01
N VAL A 81 27.13 -18.68 -5.26
CA VAL A 81 27.87 -17.51 -5.75
C VAL A 81 27.05 -16.82 -6.82
N LEU A 82 26.63 -15.58 -6.56
CA LEU A 82 25.90 -14.76 -7.53
C LEU A 82 26.83 -13.76 -8.23
N SER A 83 26.61 -13.54 -9.51
CA SER A 83 27.33 -12.54 -10.31
C SER A 83 26.39 -11.90 -11.33
N SER A 84 26.76 -10.72 -11.84
CA SER A 84 26.00 -10.05 -12.90
C SER A 84 25.81 -11.00 -14.10
N PRO A 85 24.60 -11.12 -14.67
CA PRO A 85 24.38 -11.95 -15.86
C PRO A 85 25.03 -11.35 -17.12
N LEU A 86 25.36 -10.06 -17.09
CA LEU A 86 25.93 -9.32 -18.21
C LEU A 86 27.29 -9.89 -18.65
N GLN A 87 27.55 -9.82 -19.95
CA GLN A 87 28.82 -10.19 -20.59
C GLN A 87 29.56 -8.97 -21.15
N THR A 88 28.82 -7.90 -21.46
CA THR A 88 29.32 -6.63 -21.96
C THR A 88 28.94 -5.48 -21.01
N CYS A 89 29.73 -4.42 -21.04
CA CYS A 89 29.53 -3.24 -20.22
C CYS A 89 28.42 -2.39 -20.82
N LEU A 90 27.40 -2.05 -20.03
CA LEU A 90 26.29 -1.19 -20.45
C LEU A 90 26.72 0.26 -20.78
N GLU A 91 27.88 0.71 -20.30
CA GLU A 91 28.36 2.08 -20.53
C GLU A 91 29.16 2.25 -21.82
N CYS A 92 29.93 1.23 -22.23
CA CYS A 92 30.85 1.34 -23.37
C CYS A 92 30.89 0.14 -24.31
N GLY A 93 30.08 -0.90 -24.07
CA GLY A 93 30.01 -2.11 -24.89
C GLY A 93 31.20 -3.08 -24.74
N ALA A 94 32.27 -2.70 -24.04
CA ALA A 94 33.44 -3.57 -23.85
C ALA A 94 33.14 -4.81 -22.99
N SER A 95 33.96 -5.86 -23.10
CA SER A 95 33.82 -7.07 -22.28
C SER A 95 33.92 -6.78 -20.78
N ILE A 96 33.17 -7.48 -19.94
CA ILE A 96 33.32 -7.41 -18.48
C ILE A 96 33.96 -8.69 -17.93
N ARG A 97 34.89 -8.55 -16.99
CA ARG A 97 35.67 -9.65 -16.42
C ARG A 97 35.45 -9.75 -14.92
N LYS A 98 35.57 -10.95 -14.36
CA LYS A 98 35.45 -11.18 -12.91
C LYS A 98 36.59 -10.47 -12.19
N GLU A 99 36.26 -9.72 -11.14
CA GLU A 99 37.21 -8.90 -10.37
C GLU A 99 37.52 -9.55 -9.02
N ARG A 100 36.51 -9.72 -8.16
CA ARG A 100 36.67 -10.25 -6.80
C ARG A 100 35.38 -10.84 -6.25
N VAL A 101 35.52 -11.73 -5.27
CA VAL A 101 34.41 -12.25 -4.44
C VAL A 101 34.25 -11.34 -3.22
N ILE A 102 33.01 -11.03 -2.88
CA ILE A 102 32.62 -10.34 -1.66
C ILE A 102 31.70 -11.27 -0.85
N ASP A 103 31.95 -11.38 0.45
CA ASP A 103 31.03 -12.06 1.36
C ASP A 103 29.77 -11.22 1.56
N ALA A 104 28.63 -11.79 1.17
CA ALA A 104 27.31 -11.20 1.28
C ALA A 104 26.39 -12.04 2.17
N ARG A 105 25.28 -11.44 2.58
CA ARG A 105 24.21 -12.04 3.38
C ARG A 105 22.93 -12.03 2.57
N LEU A 106 22.36 -13.20 2.36
CA LEU A 106 21.09 -13.40 1.68
C LEU A 106 19.96 -13.56 2.69
N TYR A 107 18.93 -12.72 2.56
CA TYR A 107 17.66 -12.89 3.25
C TYR A 107 16.70 -13.71 2.37
N GLY A 108 16.40 -14.92 2.83
CA GLY A 108 15.46 -15.87 2.26
C GLY A 108 14.29 -16.16 3.21
N LEU A 109 13.26 -16.84 2.70
CA LEU A 109 12.12 -17.28 3.53
C LEU A 109 12.52 -18.32 4.59
N ASP A 110 13.62 -19.00 4.34
CA ASP A 110 14.27 -19.99 5.19
C ASP A 110 15.31 -19.37 6.14
N GLY A 111 15.46 -18.05 6.15
CA GLY A 111 16.33 -17.31 7.06
C GLY A 111 17.48 -16.58 6.37
N VAL A 112 18.54 -16.31 7.13
CA VAL A 112 19.71 -15.54 6.67
C VAL A 112 20.87 -16.48 6.35
N HIS A 113 21.36 -16.42 5.10
CA HIS A 113 22.41 -17.31 4.61
C HIS A 113 23.66 -16.56 4.12
N PRO A 114 24.87 -17.10 4.33
CA PRO A 114 26.08 -16.56 3.72
C PRO A 114 26.10 -16.84 2.21
N LEU A 115 26.45 -15.84 1.41
CA LEU A 115 26.49 -15.89 -0.05
C LEU A 115 27.82 -15.32 -0.57
N GLY A 116 28.37 -15.89 -1.64
CA GLY A 116 29.44 -15.25 -2.41
C GLY A 116 28.88 -14.29 -3.46
N HIS A 117 29.39 -13.07 -3.55
CA HIS A 117 29.03 -12.12 -4.60
C HIS A 117 30.24 -11.82 -5.48
N TRP A 118 30.18 -12.23 -6.74
CA TRP A 118 31.24 -12.00 -7.70
C TRP A 118 30.99 -10.74 -8.52
N THR A 119 31.79 -9.71 -8.24
CA THR A 119 31.74 -8.45 -8.97
C THR A 119 32.49 -8.56 -10.28
N LYS A 120 31.98 -7.93 -11.34
CA LYS A 120 32.65 -7.87 -12.64
C LYS A 120 33.11 -6.43 -12.92
N LYS A 121 34.23 -6.25 -13.61
CA LYS A 121 34.78 -4.95 -14.00
C LYS A 121 34.90 -4.86 -15.51
N CYS A 122 34.59 -3.68 -16.05
CA CYS A 122 34.79 -3.38 -17.46
C CYS A 122 36.26 -3.50 -17.86
N SER A 123 36.54 -4.19 -18.97
CA SER A 123 37.90 -4.37 -19.50
C SER A 123 38.47 -3.09 -20.12
N ASN A 124 37.61 -2.14 -20.52
CA ASN A 124 38.05 -0.85 -21.01
C ASN A 124 38.54 0.01 -19.82
N ARG A 125 39.83 0.36 -19.84
CA ARG A 125 40.50 1.10 -18.75
C ARG A 125 39.95 2.51 -18.55
N SER A 126 39.45 3.18 -19.60
CA SER A 126 38.87 4.53 -19.45
C SER A 126 37.49 4.50 -18.80
N CYS A 127 36.75 3.40 -18.97
CA CYS A 127 35.42 3.21 -18.38
C CYS A 127 35.53 2.63 -16.95
N ALA A 128 36.21 1.50 -16.79
CA ALA A 128 36.47 0.82 -15.51
C ALA A 128 35.24 0.59 -14.60
N THR A 129 34.01 0.69 -15.13
CA THR A 129 32.74 0.49 -14.43
C THR A 129 32.70 -0.87 -13.71
N LEU A 130 32.25 -0.85 -12.46
CA LEU A 130 32.06 -2.04 -11.64
C LEU A 130 30.60 -2.49 -11.69
N HIS A 131 30.39 -3.74 -12.09
CA HIS A 131 29.09 -4.39 -12.20
C HIS A 131 28.87 -5.35 -11.01
N HIS A 132 27.72 -5.18 -10.38
CA HIS A 132 27.13 -6.08 -9.39
C HIS A 132 25.98 -6.86 -10.03
N TYR A 133 25.33 -7.73 -9.26
CA TYR A 133 24.24 -8.58 -9.76
C TYR A 133 23.17 -7.80 -10.55
N ASN A 134 22.48 -6.86 -9.90
CA ASN A 134 21.37 -6.07 -10.47
C ASN A 134 21.70 -4.59 -10.71
N TYR A 135 22.91 -4.13 -10.40
CA TYR A 135 23.28 -2.73 -10.58
C TYR A 135 24.77 -2.56 -10.96
N ARG A 136 25.12 -1.39 -11.45
CA ARG A 136 26.49 -0.98 -11.78
C ARG A 136 26.82 0.36 -11.12
N TRP A 137 28.10 0.60 -10.86
CA TRP A 137 28.57 1.87 -10.30
C TRP A 137 28.93 2.85 -11.42
N VAL A 138 28.18 3.94 -11.51
CA VAL A 138 28.40 5.02 -12.48
C VAL A 138 28.30 6.34 -11.75
N ASP A 139 29.32 7.17 -11.83
CA ASP A 139 29.37 8.52 -11.23
C ASP A 139 28.93 8.57 -9.76
N GLY A 140 29.36 7.59 -8.96
CA GLY A 140 29.03 7.49 -7.54
C GLY A 140 27.62 6.98 -7.24
N ASN A 141 26.85 6.59 -8.25
CA ASN A 141 25.49 6.07 -8.11
C ASN A 141 25.41 4.59 -8.47
N LYS A 142 24.45 3.89 -7.84
CA LYS A 142 24.10 2.50 -8.16
C LYS A 142 23.00 2.49 -9.22
N ILE A 143 23.37 2.27 -10.48
CA ILE A 143 22.45 2.33 -11.62
C ILE A 143 21.97 0.93 -11.99
N ASN A 144 20.67 0.77 -12.19
CA ASN A 144 20.01 -0.51 -12.48
C ASN A 144 20.59 -1.20 -13.73
N SER A 145 20.73 -2.52 -13.69
CA SER A 145 21.32 -3.32 -14.78
C SER A 145 20.44 -4.46 -15.27
N SER A 146 19.18 -4.55 -14.83
CA SER A 146 18.28 -5.68 -15.15
C SER A 146 16.81 -5.25 -15.16
N ARG A 147 15.95 -6.00 -15.88
CA ARG A 147 14.49 -5.84 -15.78
C ARG A 147 13.96 -6.49 -14.50
N ALA A 148 12.74 -6.16 -14.08
CA ALA A 148 12.17 -6.77 -12.87
C ALA A 148 11.95 -8.28 -13.01
N SER A 149 11.64 -8.74 -14.23
CA SER A 149 11.43 -10.16 -14.57
C SER A 149 12.67 -11.03 -14.40
N ASP A 150 13.85 -10.42 -14.52
CA ASP A 150 15.14 -11.14 -14.56
C ASP A 150 15.80 -11.20 -13.17
N LEU A 151 15.12 -10.67 -12.14
CA LEU A 151 15.65 -10.54 -10.79
C LEU A 151 15.09 -11.61 -9.86
N ASP A 152 15.85 -12.69 -9.70
CA ASP A 152 15.67 -13.66 -8.61
C ASP A 152 16.20 -13.13 -7.26
N PHE A 153 17.13 -12.18 -7.33
CA PHE A 153 17.79 -11.59 -6.17
C PHE A 153 17.96 -10.08 -6.32
N VAL A 154 17.82 -9.34 -5.23
CA VAL A 154 17.98 -7.88 -5.19
C VAL A 154 19.10 -7.52 -4.23
N PHE A 155 20.25 -7.09 -4.77
CA PHE A 155 21.31 -6.49 -3.96
C PHE A 155 21.03 -5.01 -3.76
N VAL A 156 20.99 -4.57 -2.50
CA VAL A 156 20.91 -3.13 -2.15
C VAL A 156 22.29 -2.51 -1.95
N ASN A 157 23.28 -3.36 -1.67
CA ASN A 157 24.70 -3.04 -1.61
C ASN A 157 25.49 -4.34 -1.86
N PRO A 158 26.84 -4.30 -1.95
CA PRO A 158 27.61 -5.50 -2.30
C PRO A 158 27.52 -6.65 -1.29
N LYS A 159 27.06 -6.40 -0.05
CA LYS A 159 27.04 -7.33 1.09
C LYS A 159 25.64 -7.74 1.54
N THR A 160 24.58 -7.11 1.04
CA THR A 160 23.20 -7.35 1.47
C THR A 160 22.33 -7.64 0.25
N VAL A 161 21.70 -8.81 0.26
CA VAL A 161 20.84 -9.30 -0.82
C VAL A 161 19.56 -9.91 -0.27
N PHE A 162 18.47 -9.71 -0.99
CA PHE A 162 17.17 -10.32 -0.70
C PHE A 162 16.78 -11.24 -1.85
N SER A 163 16.24 -12.42 -1.54
CA SER A 163 15.56 -13.22 -2.55
C SER A 163 14.25 -12.55 -2.97
N ARG A 164 13.88 -12.75 -4.22
CA ARG A 164 12.62 -12.25 -4.79
C ARG A 164 11.41 -12.77 -4.03
N SER A 165 11.40 -14.06 -3.68
CA SER A 165 10.32 -14.71 -2.92
C SER A 165 10.15 -14.10 -1.52
N PHE A 166 11.26 -13.77 -0.84
CA PHE A 166 11.21 -13.08 0.45
C PHE A 166 10.56 -11.70 0.34
N LEU A 167 10.97 -10.89 -0.65
CA LEU A 167 10.39 -9.57 -0.89
C LEU A 167 8.90 -9.66 -1.22
N ASP A 168 8.51 -10.59 -2.08
CA ASP A 168 7.11 -10.77 -2.48
C ASP A 168 6.22 -11.22 -1.31
N TYR A 169 6.71 -12.14 -0.48
CA TYR A 169 6.00 -12.60 0.71
C TYR A 169 5.77 -11.47 1.72
N HIS A 170 6.83 -10.75 2.10
CA HIS A 170 6.71 -9.64 3.05
C HIS A 170 5.92 -8.46 2.47
N GLY A 171 6.05 -8.19 1.17
CA GLY A 171 5.25 -7.22 0.45
C GLY A 171 3.76 -7.58 0.44
N ALA A 172 3.40 -8.86 0.31
CA ALA A 172 2.01 -9.32 0.40
C ALA A 172 1.43 -9.21 1.82
N LEU A 173 2.22 -9.54 2.85
CA LEU A 173 1.83 -9.35 4.25
C LEU A 173 1.55 -7.88 4.56
N GLN A 174 2.42 -7.00 4.06
CA GLN A 174 2.26 -5.57 4.21
C GLN A 174 1.02 -5.05 3.47
N PHE A 175 0.80 -5.54 2.25
CA PHE A 175 -0.36 -5.17 1.45
C PHE A 175 -1.67 -5.64 2.07
N ARG A 176 -1.74 -6.71 2.89
CA ARG A 176 -3.02 -7.13 3.46
C ARG A 176 -3.66 -6.10 4.39
N GLY A 177 -2.94 -5.09 4.89
CA GLY A 177 -3.48 -3.89 5.56
C GLY A 177 -4.16 -4.11 6.92
N HIS A 178 -5.06 -5.08 7.03
CA HIS A 178 -5.76 -5.45 8.25
C HIS A 178 -4.96 -6.39 9.18
N ILE A 179 -3.81 -6.89 8.73
CA ILE A 179 -2.90 -7.65 9.60
C ILE A 179 -2.29 -6.68 10.61
N SER A 180 -2.34 -7.06 11.88
CA SER A 180 -1.71 -6.27 12.94
C SER A 180 -0.23 -6.07 12.66
N ILE A 181 0.18 -4.81 12.49
CA ILE A 181 1.58 -4.42 12.37
C ILE A 181 2.37 -4.91 13.59
N HIS A 182 1.75 -4.95 14.78
CA HIS A 182 2.41 -5.49 15.97
C HIS A 182 2.63 -6.99 15.88
N ALA A 183 1.67 -7.74 15.32
CA ALA A 183 1.84 -9.19 15.13
C ALA A 183 2.95 -9.50 14.11
N LEU A 184 3.04 -8.69 13.03
CA LEU A 184 4.11 -8.81 12.05
C LEU A 184 5.48 -8.51 12.66
N ASN A 185 5.60 -7.40 13.40
CA ASN A 185 6.84 -7.01 14.09
C ASN A 185 7.25 -8.09 15.11
N PHE A 186 6.31 -8.59 15.90
CA PHE A 186 6.54 -9.69 16.83
C PHE A 186 7.05 -10.94 16.10
N ALA A 187 6.33 -11.44 15.08
CA ALA A 187 6.72 -12.63 14.34
C ALA A 187 8.12 -12.48 13.70
N GLN A 188 8.45 -11.29 13.20
CA GLN A 188 9.79 -10.99 12.67
C GLN A 188 10.85 -11.06 13.77
N LYS A 189 10.60 -10.44 14.93
CA LYS A 189 11.53 -10.47 16.07
C LYS A 189 11.77 -11.88 16.61
N GLU A 190 10.74 -12.70 16.67
CA GLU A 190 10.85 -14.06 17.22
C GLU A 190 11.57 -15.02 16.27
N VAL A 191 11.42 -14.86 14.94
CA VAL A 191 11.83 -15.89 13.97
C VAL A 191 13.03 -15.47 13.13
N LEU A 192 13.19 -14.18 12.80
CA LEU A 192 14.12 -13.75 11.77
C LEU A 192 15.42 -13.14 12.30
N TRP A 193 15.42 -12.53 13.48
CA TRP A 193 16.53 -11.69 13.94
C TRP A 193 17.24 -12.30 15.13
N LYS A 194 18.58 -12.30 15.11
CA LYS A 194 19.39 -12.73 16.27
C LYS A 194 19.43 -11.65 17.36
N ASP A 195 19.39 -10.38 16.96
CA ASP A 195 19.42 -9.23 17.86
C ASP A 195 18.72 -7.98 17.28
N GLU A 196 18.58 -6.95 18.10
CA GLU A 196 17.90 -5.70 17.73
C GLU A 196 18.67 -4.86 16.69
N ASN A 197 19.99 -4.96 16.62
CA ASN A 197 20.82 -4.22 15.65
C ASN A 197 20.71 -4.81 14.24
N GLU A 198 20.58 -6.12 14.13
CA GLU A 198 20.24 -6.82 12.90
C GLU A 198 18.84 -6.41 12.41
N HIS A 199 17.87 -6.39 13.31
CA HIS A 199 16.51 -5.94 13.01
C HIS A 199 16.44 -4.47 12.53
N ALA A 200 17.19 -3.56 13.14
CA ALA A 200 17.20 -2.15 12.75
C ALA A 200 17.80 -1.91 11.35
N ARG A 201 18.93 -2.54 11.03
CA ARG A 201 19.54 -2.47 9.69
C ARG A 201 18.66 -3.08 8.62
N TRP A 202 18.07 -4.25 8.92
CA TRP A 202 17.19 -4.95 8.01
C TRP A 202 16.02 -4.06 7.54
N ARG A 203 15.38 -3.32 8.45
CA ARG A 203 14.23 -2.46 8.11
C ARG A 203 14.55 -1.47 6.99
N LEU A 204 15.70 -0.81 7.05
CA LEU A 204 16.11 0.14 6.01
C LEU A 204 16.49 -0.56 4.71
N GLU A 205 17.29 -1.63 4.79
CA GLU A 205 17.74 -2.39 3.63
C GLU A 205 16.57 -3.05 2.87
N TYR A 206 15.61 -3.64 3.60
CA TYR A 206 14.37 -4.18 3.04
C TYR A 206 13.54 -3.08 2.38
N SER A 207 13.40 -1.91 3.02
CA SER A 207 12.64 -0.79 2.46
C SER A 207 13.16 -0.35 1.10
N THR A 208 14.49 -0.30 0.95
CA THR A 208 15.18 0.06 -0.28
C THR A 208 15.00 -1.03 -1.33
N ALA A 209 15.20 -2.30 -0.96
CA ALA A 209 15.03 -3.43 -1.87
C ALA A 209 13.60 -3.50 -2.41
N GLN A 210 12.61 -3.37 -1.53
CA GLN A 210 11.20 -3.44 -1.89
C GLN A 210 10.77 -2.27 -2.76
N LEU A 211 11.20 -1.04 -2.44
CA LEU A 211 10.88 0.13 -3.24
C LEU A 211 11.49 0.03 -4.64
N TYR A 212 12.79 -0.31 -4.72
CA TYR A 212 13.49 -0.49 -6.00
C TYR A 212 12.79 -1.54 -6.86
N LEU A 213 12.48 -2.71 -6.30
CA LEU A 213 11.82 -3.79 -7.02
C LEU A 213 10.43 -3.37 -7.53
N ASN A 214 9.62 -2.75 -6.68
CA ASN A 214 8.30 -2.26 -7.07
C ASN A 214 8.39 -1.20 -8.16
N VAL A 215 9.39 -0.29 -8.10
CA VAL A 215 9.62 0.74 -9.12
C VAL A 215 9.99 0.11 -10.46
N LEU A 216 10.86 -0.92 -10.48
CA LEU A 216 11.17 -1.64 -11.72
C LEU A 216 9.91 -2.29 -12.31
N GLN A 217 9.09 -2.95 -11.49
CA GLN A 217 7.85 -3.57 -11.95
C GLN A 217 6.85 -2.57 -12.52
N VAL A 218 6.71 -1.41 -11.86
CA VAL A 218 5.86 -0.33 -12.36
C VAL A 218 6.45 0.23 -13.65
N GLY A 219 7.77 0.41 -13.74
CA GLY A 219 8.45 0.85 -14.96
C GLY A 219 8.20 -0.10 -16.13
N ASP A 220 8.37 -1.41 -15.93
CA ASP A 220 8.14 -2.44 -16.95
C ASP A 220 6.69 -2.38 -17.49
N ASN A 221 5.71 -2.12 -16.62
CA ASN A 221 4.31 -1.97 -17.02
C ASN A 221 4.02 -0.61 -17.68
N MET A 222 4.60 0.46 -17.16
CA MET A 222 4.35 1.84 -17.62
C MET A 222 4.91 2.10 -19.01
N TRP A 223 6.03 1.45 -19.32
CA TRP A 223 6.80 1.69 -20.53
C TRP A 223 6.70 0.54 -21.54
N CYS A 224 5.77 -0.40 -21.34
CA CYS A 224 5.64 -1.59 -22.19
C CYS A 224 5.28 -1.27 -23.65
N ASP A 225 4.62 -0.14 -23.91
CA ASP A 225 4.24 0.30 -25.26
C ASP A 225 5.36 1.09 -25.97
N LEU A 226 6.47 1.41 -25.27
CA LEU A 226 7.61 2.06 -25.90
C LEU A 226 8.41 1.07 -26.76
N PRO A 227 9.13 1.55 -27.80
CA PRO A 227 10.11 0.71 -28.49
C PRO A 227 11.10 0.10 -27.50
N ASP A 228 11.49 -1.16 -27.69
CA ASP A 228 12.32 -1.92 -26.75
C ASP A 228 13.58 -1.15 -26.29
N LYS A 229 14.24 -0.44 -27.21
CA LYS A 229 15.45 0.35 -26.91
C LYS A 229 15.17 1.52 -25.96
N ASP A 230 14.02 2.17 -26.09
CA ASP A 230 13.64 3.33 -25.27
C ASP A 230 13.17 2.88 -23.89
N MET A 231 12.39 1.80 -23.84
CA MET A 231 12.00 1.15 -22.58
C MET A 231 13.24 0.69 -21.80
N GLU A 232 14.14 -0.03 -22.47
CA GLU A 232 15.39 -0.52 -21.87
C GLU A 232 16.24 0.64 -21.34
N LYS A 233 16.37 1.73 -22.11
CA LYS A 233 17.07 2.93 -21.66
C LYS A 233 16.46 3.52 -20.39
N LYS A 234 15.13 3.65 -20.31
CA LYS A 234 14.45 4.17 -19.11
C LYS A 234 14.66 3.23 -17.92
N ILE A 235 14.46 1.92 -18.06
CA ILE A 235 14.65 0.93 -16.98
C ILE A 235 16.10 0.92 -16.48
N LEU A 236 17.08 0.92 -17.39
CA LEU A 236 18.50 0.87 -17.05
C LEU A 236 19.05 2.19 -16.50
N SER A 237 18.28 3.28 -16.51
CA SER A 237 18.63 4.56 -15.88
C SER A 237 18.21 4.68 -14.42
N ILE A 238 17.39 3.74 -13.91
CA ILE A 238 16.87 3.81 -12.54
C ILE A 238 18.02 3.71 -11.53
N CYS A 239 18.12 4.70 -10.63
CA CYS A 239 19.08 4.69 -9.54
C CYS A 239 18.53 3.91 -8.35
N LEU A 240 19.23 2.87 -7.90
CA LEU A 240 18.77 2.01 -6.81
C LEU A 240 18.59 2.76 -5.48
N ASP A 241 19.47 3.72 -5.18
CA ASP A 241 19.41 4.49 -3.92
C ASP A 241 18.35 5.62 -3.97
N LYS A 242 17.97 6.07 -5.18
CA LYS A 242 16.91 7.05 -5.42
C LYS A 242 16.03 6.60 -6.60
N PRO A 243 15.21 5.53 -6.43
CA PRO A 243 14.52 4.89 -7.54
C PRO A 243 13.37 5.73 -8.09
N LEU A 244 12.84 6.64 -7.27
CA LEU A 244 11.85 7.63 -7.68
C LEU A 244 12.59 8.89 -8.17
N ALA A 245 12.88 8.95 -9.47
CA ALA A 245 13.28 10.19 -10.13
C ALA A 245 12.18 11.25 -10.00
N ASP A 246 12.54 12.53 -10.17
CA ASP A 246 11.64 13.66 -9.86
C ASP A 246 10.38 13.67 -10.76
N ASP A 247 10.41 13.01 -11.92
CA ASP A 247 9.30 12.86 -12.85
C ASP A 247 8.59 11.49 -12.78
N PHE A 248 9.23 10.45 -12.24
CA PHE A 248 8.69 9.08 -12.26
C PHE A 248 7.28 8.99 -11.68
N VAL A 249 7.05 9.59 -10.51
CA VAL A 249 5.74 9.55 -9.83
C VAL A 249 4.66 10.26 -10.67
N ARG A 250 5.03 11.33 -11.37
CA ARG A 250 4.12 12.07 -12.25
C ARG A 250 3.78 11.26 -13.50
N GLU A 251 4.79 10.64 -14.13
CA GLU A 251 4.56 9.70 -15.25
C GLU A 251 3.65 8.55 -14.80
N TYR A 252 3.92 7.96 -13.63
CA TYR A 252 3.12 6.85 -13.10
C TYR A 252 1.68 7.25 -12.80
N HIS A 253 1.46 8.45 -12.24
CA HIS A 253 0.11 8.95 -12.02
C HIS A 253 -0.67 9.10 -13.33
N LYS A 254 -0.07 9.72 -14.35
CA LYS A 254 -0.69 9.88 -15.66
C LYS A 254 -0.97 8.53 -16.32
N TRP A 255 0.00 7.62 -16.30
CA TRP A 255 -0.19 6.27 -16.81
C TRP A 255 -1.30 5.54 -16.08
N PHE A 256 -1.34 5.64 -14.74
CA PHE A 256 -2.39 5.04 -13.93
C PHE A 256 -3.76 5.59 -14.31
N GLN A 257 -3.94 6.91 -14.43
CA GLN A 257 -5.23 7.49 -14.84
C GLN A 257 -5.70 6.92 -16.18
N CYS A 258 -4.82 6.80 -17.18
CA CYS A 258 -5.19 6.24 -18.48
C CYS A 258 -5.45 4.72 -18.47
N ASN A 259 -4.91 3.98 -17.49
CA ASN A 259 -4.92 2.51 -17.46
C ASN A 259 -5.66 1.91 -16.25
N ALA A 260 -6.21 2.75 -15.38
CA ALA A 260 -6.92 2.32 -14.17
C ALA A 260 -8.11 1.44 -14.53
N ILE A 261 -8.76 1.73 -15.66
CA ILE A 261 -9.95 1.07 -16.19
C ILE A 261 -9.70 0.68 -17.65
N THR A 262 -10.06 -0.55 -18.02
CA THR A 262 -9.98 -1.00 -19.42
C THR A 262 -11.14 -0.42 -20.23
N ALA A 263 -10.95 -0.25 -21.56
CA ALA A 263 -12.01 0.23 -22.45
C ALA A 263 -13.30 -0.64 -22.39
N LYS A 264 -13.17 -1.94 -22.10
CA LYS A 264 -14.31 -2.85 -21.93
C LYS A 264 -15.05 -2.56 -20.62
N GLU A 265 -14.33 -2.37 -19.52
CA GLU A 265 -14.91 -2.02 -18.22
C GLU A 265 -15.65 -0.68 -18.32
N GLY A 266 -15.01 0.35 -18.89
CA GLY A 266 -15.57 1.71 -18.98
C GLY A 266 -16.89 1.81 -19.76
N LYS A 267 -17.12 0.92 -20.74
CA LYS A 267 -18.40 0.85 -21.49
C LYS A 267 -19.59 0.37 -20.66
N SER A 268 -19.34 -0.23 -19.49
CA SER A 268 -20.37 -0.83 -18.63
C SER A 268 -20.53 -0.14 -17.29
N MET A 269 -19.73 0.89 -17.01
CA MET A 269 -19.76 1.64 -15.76
C MET A 269 -20.63 2.89 -15.93
N TYR A 270 -21.85 2.84 -15.40
CA TYR A 270 -22.79 3.96 -15.47
C TYR A 270 -22.74 4.85 -14.22
N GLU A 271 -22.22 4.32 -13.10
CA GLU A 271 -22.20 4.98 -11.81
C GLU A 271 -20.78 5.07 -11.24
N ILE A 272 -20.51 6.19 -10.56
CA ILE A 272 -19.33 6.34 -9.70
C ILE A 272 -19.71 6.95 -8.35
N VAL A 273 -18.96 6.56 -7.32
CA VAL A 273 -18.98 7.18 -6.00
C VAL A 273 -17.65 7.89 -5.79
N ILE A 274 -17.68 9.18 -5.47
CA ILE A 274 -16.49 9.96 -5.11
C ILE A 274 -16.56 10.38 -3.64
N ASP A 275 -15.42 10.38 -2.95
CA ASP A 275 -15.31 10.81 -1.57
C ASP A 275 -13.85 11.11 -1.18
N GLY A 276 -13.65 11.81 -0.05
CA GLY A 276 -12.37 12.21 0.52
C GLY A 276 -11.97 11.42 1.76
N HIS A 277 -10.69 11.15 1.92
CA HIS A 277 -10.12 10.42 3.05
C HIS A 277 -8.90 11.12 3.66
N GLU A 278 -9.01 11.54 4.92
CA GLU A 278 -7.98 12.36 5.57
C GLU A 278 -6.93 11.61 6.40
N LYS A 279 -7.15 10.32 6.73
CA LYS A 279 -6.28 9.61 7.70
C LYS A 279 -4.94 9.19 7.13
N VAL A 280 -4.94 8.78 5.86
CA VAL A 280 -3.72 8.60 5.08
C VAL A 280 -3.39 9.96 4.48
N SER A 281 -2.27 10.56 4.85
CA SER A 281 -1.86 11.88 4.37
C SER A 281 -0.35 11.98 4.26
N SER A 282 0.15 12.65 3.23
CA SER A 282 1.58 12.85 3.02
C SER A 282 2.12 13.98 3.90
N ARG A 283 3.45 14.06 4.07
CA ARG A 283 4.08 15.24 4.69
C ARG A 283 4.14 16.36 3.65
N CYS A 284 3.93 17.60 4.06
CA CYS A 284 4.14 18.74 3.17
C CYS A 284 5.63 19.06 3.06
N SER A 285 6.10 19.36 1.84
CA SER A 285 7.45 19.85 1.57
C SER A 285 7.59 21.37 1.79
N ILE A 286 6.47 22.10 1.80
CA ILE A 286 6.38 23.57 1.91
C ILE A 286 5.44 23.91 3.10
N ASP A 287 5.06 25.19 3.23
CA ASP A 287 4.10 25.71 4.20
C ASP A 287 2.88 24.81 4.37
N PRO A 288 2.40 24.63 5.61
CA PRO A 288 1.27 23.75 5.89
C PRO A 288 0.03 24.27 5.15
N PRO A 289 -0.67 23.43 4.38
CA PRO A 289 -1.86 23.85 3.66
C PRO A 289 -2.95 24.26 4.66
N ALA A 290 -3.92 25.02 4.19
CA ALA A 290 -5.16 25.21 4.94
C ALA A 290 -5.76 23.84 5.29
N HIS A 291 -6.18 23.67 6.54
CA HIS A 291 -6.87 22.47 7.00
C HIS A 291 -8.31 22.83 7.35
N GLY A 292 -9.24 21.96 6.98
CA GLY A 292 -10.63 22.07 7.44
C GLY A 292 -10.75 21.74 8.93
N GLY A 293 -11.70 22.39 9.61
CA GLY A 293 -12.06 22.07 10.99
C GLY A 293 -11.37 22.91 12.07
N ARG A 294 -11.59 22.53 13.34
CA ARG A 294 -11.12 23.29 14.51
C ARG A 294 -9.59 23.16 14.63
N PRO A 295 -8.86 24.27 14.83
CA PRO A 295 -7.43 24.22 15.14
C PRO A 295 -7.14 23.28 16.31
N ARG A 296 -5.98 22.64 16.29
CA ARG A 296 -5.55 21.81 17.42
C ARG A 296 -5.45 22.67 18.67
N LYS A 297 -5.83 22.10 19.82
CA LYS A 297 -5.76 22.78 21.12
C LYS A 297 -4.35 23.24 21.49
N ASP A 298 -3.33 22.60 20.94
CA ASP A 298 -1.91 22.90 21.14
C ASP A 298 -1.36 23.97 20.18
N GLY A 299 -2.19 24.54 19.30
CA GLY A 299 -1.78 25.55 18.33
C GLY A 299 -0.89 25.02 17.20
N THR A 300 -0.62 23.71 17.13
CA THR A 300 0.27 23.14 16.12
C THR A 300 -0.44 23.00 14.77
N SER A 301 0.13 23.62 13.73
CA SER A 301 -0.34 23.43 12.35
C SER A 301 -0.01 22.02 11.85
N LYS A 302 -0.99 21.35 11.24
CA LYS A 302 -0.80 20.02 10.66
C LYS A 302 0.10 20.16 9.41
N ARG A 303 1.36 19.74 9.51
CA ARG A 303 2.34 19.75 8.39
C ARG A 303 2.16 18.57 7.42
N ARG A 304 0.91 18.29 7.07
CA ARG A 304 0.52 17.16 6.22
C ARG A 304 -0.51 17.63 5.21
N THR A 305 -0.64 16.89 4.10
CA THR A 305 -1.74 17.10 3.16
C THR A 305 -3.08 16.76 3.79
N ASN A 306 -4.18 17.16 3.15
CA ASN A 306 -5.53 16.91 3.61
C ASN A 306 -5.97 15.46 3.33
N GLY A 307 -5.15 14.66 2.63
CA GLY A 307 -5.35 13.23 2.43
C GLY A 307 -5.54 12.89 0.96
N TRP A 308 -6.49 12.01 0.65
CA TRP A 308 -6.71 11.46 -0.69
C TRP A 308 -8.18 11.51 -1.08
N PHE A 309 -8.44 11.86 -2.33
CA PHE A 309 -9.77 11.84 -2.94
C PHE A 309 -9.82 10.69 -3.94
N MET A 310 -10.88 9.88 -3.92
CA MET A 310 -10.99 8.70 -4.78
C MET A 310 -12.34 8.63 -5.48
N ALA A 311 -12.32 8.21 -6.75
CA ALA A 311 -13.47 7.76 -7.49
C ALA A 311 -13.52 6.23 -7.50
N VAL A 312 -14.66 5.65 -7.13
CA VAL A 312 -14.83 4.20 -6.96
C VAL A 312 -16.09 3.73 -7.68
N HIS A 313 -15.97 2.66 -8.45
CA HIS A 313 -17.11 1.98 -9.06
C HIS A 313 -17.91 1.24 -7.97
N PRO A 314 -19.21 1.53 -7.79
CA PRO A 314 -19.97 1.05 -6.65
C PRO A 314 -20.13 -0.48 -6.59
N ASP A 315 -20.24 -1.14 -7.73
CA ASP A 315 -20.57 -2.57 -7.77
C ASP A 315 -19.32 -3.46 -7.64
N SER A 316 -18.25 -3.09 -8.33
CA SER A 316 -17.01 -3.88 -8.32
C SER A 316 -16.07 -3.48 -7.18
N GLY A 317 -16.12 -2.22 -6.74
CA GLY A 317 -15.12 -1.63 -5.85
C GLY A 317 -13.81 -1.26 -6.55
N LEU A 318 -13.78 -1.22 -7.88
CA LEU A 318 -12.62 -0.73 -8.64
C LEU A 318 -12.42 0.75 -8.37
N ILE A 319 -11.19 1.15 -8.10
CA ILE A 319 -10.80 2.55 -7.96
C ILE A 319 -10.49 3.08 -9.35
N ILE A 320 -11.24 4.08 -9.78
CA ILE A 320 -11.16 4.68 -11.13
C ILE A 320 -10.12 5.79 -11.14
N GLY A 321 -10.09 6.60 -10.09
CA GLY A 321 -9.20 7.74 -9.96
C GLY A 321 -8.81 7.96 -8.50
N VAL A 322 -7.62 8.52 -8.30
CA VAL A 322 -7.08 8.86 -6.99
C VAL A 322 -6.27 10.14 -7.10
N GLN A 323 -6.53 11.12 -6.24
CA GLN A 323 -5.86 12.40 -6.26
C GLN A 323 -5.50 12.86 -4.85
N GLU A 324 -4.31 13.45 -4.69
CA GLU A 324 -3.91 14.00 -3.40
C GLU A 324 -4.66 15.30 -3.09
N MET A 325 -5.20 15.41 -1.89
CA MET A 325 -5.86 16.61 -1.40
C MET A 325 -4.82 17.55 -0.79
N ILE A 326 -4.29 18.48 -1.59
CA ILE A 326 -3.40 19.53 -1.07
C ILE A 326 -4.19 20.47 -0.15
N HIS A 327 -5.32 20.97 -0.64
CA HIS A 327 -6.29 21.76 0.12
C HIS A 327 -7.41 20.86 0.67
N PRO A 328 -8.21 21.35 1.64
CA PRO A 328 -9.38 20.62 2.09
C PRO A 328 -10.30 20.34 0.91
N GLU A 329 -11.07 19.26 1.01
CA GLU A 329 -12.03 18.87 -0.01
C GLU A 329 -12.90 20.06 -0.44
N ASN A 330 -12.79 20.41 -1.72
CA ASN A 330 -13.42 21.57 -2.33
C ASN A 330 -14.03 21.21 -3.69
N ASN A 331 -14.76 22.16 -4.28
CA ASN A 331 -15.46 21.94 -5.54
C ASN A 331 -14.50 21.74 -6.72
N ASP A 332 -13.36 22.42 -6.75
CA ASP A 332 -12.41 22.33 -7.87
C ASP A 332 -11.78 20.93 -7.97
N LEU A 333 -11.37 20.38 -6.82
CA LEU A 333 -10.88 19.01 -6.71
C LEU A 333 -11.96 17.99 -7.14
N ALA A 334 -13.19 18.17 -6.66
CA ALA A 334 -14.28 17.28 -7.01
C ALA A 334 -14.60 17.34 -8.51
N VAL A 335 -14.67 18.54 -9.10
CA VAL A 335 -14.95 18.72 -10.54
C VAL A 335 -13.82 18.10 -11.37
N GLY A 336 -12.55 18.37 -11.06
CA GLY A 336 -11.43 17.80 -11.80
C GLY A 336 -11.42 16.26 -11.80
N MET A 337 -11.64 15.64 -10.63
CA MET A 337 -11.78 14.18 -10.54
C MET A 337 -12.94 13.63 -11.37
N LEU A 338 -14.07 14.36 -11.43
CA LEU A 338 -15.24 13.95 -12.20
C LEU A 338 -15.01 14.10 -13.70
N GLU A 339 -14.31 15.14 -14.14
CA GLU A 339 -13.91 15.35 -15.54
C GLU A 339 -12.97 14.23 -16.01
N ASP A 340 -11.93 13.93 -15.23
CA ASP A 340 -11.02 12.80 -15.48
C ASP A 340 -11.80 11.47 -15.56
N ALA A 341 -12.76 11.25 -14.65
CA ALA A 341 -13.57 10.04 -14.66
C ALA A 341 -14.53 9.98 -15.86
N ALA A 342 -15.12 11.10 -16.27
CA ALA A 342 -16.02 11.16 -17.41
C ALA A 342 -15.29 10.90 -18.74
N GLU A 343 -14.04 11.33 -18.86
CA GLU A 343 -13.19 11.01 -20.03
C GLU A 343 -12.93 9.49 -20.14
N LEU A 344 -12.71 8.82 -19.01
CA LEU A 344 -12.46 7.38 -18.95
C LEU A 344 -13.71 6.51 -19.11
N LEU A 345 -14.89 7.04 -18.74
CA LEU A 345 -16.13 6.28 -18.62
C LEU A 345 -17.19 6.84 -19.58
N PRO A 346 -17.20 6.42 -20.85
CA PRO A 346 -18.13 6.95 -21.86
C PRO A 346 -19.61 6.63 -21.56
N ALA A 347 -19.88 5.67 -20.68
CA ALA A 347 -21.23 5.29 -20.26
C ALA A 347 -21.68 6.00 -18.96
N LEU A 348 -20.83 6.82 -18.34
CA LEU A 348 -21.11 7.46 -17.06
C LEU A 348 -22.37 8.33 -17.15
N ASP A 349 -23.38 8.01 -16.35
CA ASP A 349 -24.65 8.75 -16.33
C ASP A 349 -25.11 9.15 -14.91
N CYS A 350 -24.41 8.67 -13.87
CA CYS A 350 -24.73 8.94 -12.48
C CYS A 350 -23.48 9.15 -11.61
N ILE A 351 -23.44 10.27 -10.89
CA ILE A 351 -22.40 10.57 -9.90
C ILE A 351 -23.02 10.61 -8.50
N ILE A 352 -22.36 9.97 -7.55
CA ILE A 352 -22.72 9.95 -6.13
C ILE A 352 -21.59 10.59 -5.33
N TYR A 353 -21.92 11.61 -4.53
CA TYR A 353 -20.98 12.35 -3.71
C TYR A 353 -21.66 12.97 -2.51
N ASP A 354 -21.09 12.81 -1.31
CA ASP A 354 -21.64 13.35 -0.06
C ASP A 354 -21.95 14.85 -0.13
N ARG A 355 -21.09 15.63 -0.79
CA ARG A 355 -21.24 17.08 -0.90
C ARG A 355 -21.79 17.52 -2.25
N MET A 356 -22.47 16.62 -2.98
CA MET A 356 -23.00 16.92 -4.32
C MET A 356 -23.88 18.17 -4.34
N CYS A 357 -24.67 18.46 -3.30
CA CYS A 357 -25.48 19.68 -3.26
C CYS A 357 -24.67 20.98 -3.25
N CYS A 358 -23.47 20.97 -2.67
CA CYS A 358 -22.56 22.10 -2.63
C CYS A 358 -21.76 22.22 -3.94
N ALA A 359 -21.47 21.08 -4.59
CA ALA A 359 -20.72 21.02 -5.83
C ALA A 359 -21.59 21.18 -7.09
N LEU A 360 -22.91 20.96 -7.00
CA LEU A 360 -23.80 20.86 -8.16
C LEU A 360 -23.70 22.03 -9.13
N GLN A 361 -23.61 23.26 -8.63
CA GLN A 361 -23.52 24.44 -9.49
C GLN A 361 -22.17 24.49 -10.23
N ALA A 362 -21.07 24.08 -9.60
CA ALA A 362 -19.76 24.01 -10.24
C ALA A 362 -19.74 22.89 -11.29
N VAL A 363 -20.23 21.71 -10.91
CA VAL A 363 -20.34 20.53 -11.80
C VAL A 363 -21.15 20.83 -13.05
N ARG A 364 -22.30 21.51 -12.93
CA ARG A 364 -23.15 21.89 -14.08
C ARG A 364 -22.54 22.90 -15.03
N LYS A 365 -21.46 23.59 -14.65
CA LYS A 365 -20.73 24.51 -15.53
C LYS A 365 -19.70 23.79 -16.40
N SER A 366 -19.36 22.54 -16.07
CA SER A 366 -18.41 21.75 -16.86
C SER A 366 -19.09 21.20 -18.10
N ASP A 367 -18.51 21.49 -19.27
CA ASP A 367 -18.96 20.95 -20.54
C ASP A 367 -18.73 19.44 -20.64
N MET A 368 -17.75 18.89 -19.92
CA MET A 368 -17.46 17.46 -19.89
C MET A 368 -18.50 16.66 -19.09
N LEU A 369 -19.21 17.31 -18.16
CA LEU A 369 -20.17 16.66 -17.27
C LEU A 369 -21.63 16.89 -17.69
N LYS A 370 -21.87 17.60 -18.80
CA LYS A 370 -23.21 18.01 -19.26
C LYS A 370 -24.13 16.84 -19.59
N ASP A 371 -23.57 15.73 -20.06
CA ASP A 371 -24.34 14.55 -20.51
C ASP A 371 -24.72 13.62 -19.34
N ILE A 372 -24.20 13.89 -18.14
CA ILE A 372 -24.51 13.13 -16.93
C ILE A 372 -25.91 13.51 -16.43
N LYS A 373 -26.77 12.49 -16.29
CA LYS A 373 -28.20 12.68 -15.99
C LYS A 373 -28.50 12.80 -14.51
N TYR A 374 -27.68 12.16 -13.66
CA TYR A 374 -27.98 12.01 -12.24
C TYR A 374 -26.81 12.49 -11.37
N PHE A 375 -27.11 13.47 -10.52
CA PHE A 375 -26.19 13.97 -9.50
C PHE A 375 -26.80 13.73 -8.13
N CYS A 376 -26.20 12.85 -7.35
CA CYS A 376 -26.78 12.33 -6.13
C CYS A 376 -25.88 12.57 -4.91
N VAL A 377 -26.52 12.81 -3.77
CA VAL A 377 -25.88 12.66 -2.47
C VAL A 377 -25.89 11.18 -2.06
N ASP A 378 -24.85 10.70 -1.40
CA ASP A 378 -24.84 9.36 -0.80
C ASP A 378 -26.06 9.18 0.11
N LYS A 379 -26.75 8.04 -0.02
CA LYS A 379 -27.91 7.69 0.82
C LYS A 379 -27.60 7.79 2.31
N PHE A 380 -26.37 7.47 2.74
CA PHE A 380 -26.00 7.56 4.15
C PHE A 380 -25.99 9.01 4.66
N HIS A 381 -25.48 9.93 3.84
CA HIS A 381 -25.34 11.34 4.19
C HIS A 381 -26.60 12.16 3.92
N ALA A 382 -27.49 11.69 3.04
CA ALA A 382 -28.70 12.40 2.60
C ALA A 382 -29.60 12.94 3.73
N HIS A 383 -29.61 12.32 4.92
CA HIS A 383 -30.36 12.80 6.08
C HIS A 383 -29.85 14.14 6.65
N GLY A 384 -28.57 14.45 6.44
CA GLY A 384 -27.97 15.72 6.87
C GLY A 384 -28.25 16.90 5.94
N HIS A 385 -28.90 16.67 4.80
CA HIS A 385 -29.16 17.71 3.80
C HIS A 385 -30.52 18.37 4.02
N ALA A 386 -30.68 19.57 3.46
CA ALA A 386 -31.95 20.28 3.45
C ALA A 386 -33.07 19.41 2.84
N LYS A 387 -34.29 19.54 3.37
CA LYS A 387 -35.48 18.80 2.91
C LYS A 387 -35.85 19.08 1.44
N THR A 388 -35.31 20.15 0.86
CA THR A 388 -35.51 20.58 -0.53
C THR A 388 -34.28 20.33 -1.41
N CYS A 389 -33.29 19.57 -0.93
CA CYS A 389 -32.05 19.34 -1.64
C CYS A 389 -32.29 18.62 -2.98
N PRO A 390 -31.90 19.22 -4.13
CA PRO A 390 -32.16 18.66 -5.46
C PRO A 390 -31.41 17.35 -5.73
N CYS A 391 -30.35 17.07 -4.96
CA CYS A 391 -29.49 15.92 -5.11
C CYS A 391 -29.85 14.78 -4.14
N SER A 392 -30.81 14.98 -3.24
CA SER A 392 -31.09 14.02 -2.17
C SER A 392 -32.00 12.89 -2.66
N PRO A 393 -31.59 11.62 -2.58
CA PRO A 393 -32.45 10.49 -2.90
C PRO A 393 -33.64 10.37 -1.94
N LEU A 394 -33.55 10.90 -0.71
CA LEU A 394 -34.66 10.89 0.24
C LEU A 394 -35.80 11.85 -0.16
N VAL A 395 -35.49 12.86 -0.98
CA VAL A 395 -36.44 13.88 -1.44
C VAL A 395 -37.00 13.52 -2.81
N HIS A 396 -36.14 13.01 -3.71
CA HIS A 396 -36.50 12.76 -5.11
C HIS A 396 -36.62 11.26 -5.42
N LYS A 397 -37.87 10.78 -5.59
CA LYS A 397 -38.18 9.37 -5.92
C LYS A 397 -37.42 8.82 -7.14
N LYS A 398 -37.13 9.67 -8.14
CA LYS A 398 -36.36 9.27 -9.33
C LYS A 398 -34.91 8.89 -8.95
N LEU A 399 -34.28 9.66 -8.07
CA LEU A 399 -32.92 9.39 -7.58
C LEU A 399 -32.91 8.16 -6.67
N ASP A 400 -33.88 8.02 -5.76
CA ASP A 400 -33.96 6.80 -4.93
C ASP A 400 -34.14 5.53 -5.77
N LYS A 401 -34.98 5.59 -6.81
CA LYS A 401 -35.16 4.48 -7.76
C LYS A 401 -33.87 4.17 -8.52
N ARG A 402 -33.14 5.19 -9.01
CA ARG A 402 -31.85 5.01 -9.70
C ARG A 402 -30.83 4.33 -8.79
N LEU A 403 -30.76 4.77 -7.53
CA LEU A 403 -29.78 4.27 -6.56
C LEU A 403 -30.26 3.05 -5.77
N ARG A 404 -31.36 2.40 -6.16
CA ARG A 404 -31.96 1.32 -5.35
C ARG A 404 -31.00 0.14 -5.13
N GLU A 405 -30.21 -0.17 -6.16
CA GLU A 405 -29.30 -1.33 -6.19
C GLU A 405 -27.83 -0.91 -6.20
N VAL A 406 -27.56 0.40 -6.12
CA VAL A 406 -26.21 0.94 -6.14
C VAL A 406 -25.64 0.99 -4.71
N ASN A 407 -24.43 0.46 -4.53
CA ASN A 407 -23.70 0.55 -3.27
C ASN A 407 -23.08 1.95 -3.11
N THR A 408 -23.88 2.91 -2.65
CA THR A 408 -23.45 4.31 -2.49
C THR A 408 -22.34 4.51 -1.45
N SER A 409 -22.08 3.53 -0.58
CA SER A 409 -20.99 3.55 0.42
C SER A 409 -19.72 2.84 -0.04
N ALA A 410 -19.53 2.63 -1.36
CA ALA A 410 -18.37 1.93 -1.89
C ALA A 410 -17.04 2.66 -1.61
N ALA A 411 -17.03 3.99 -1.66
CA ALA A 411 -15.85 4.79 -1.35
C ALA A 411 -15.43 4.62 0.13
N GLU A 412 -16.37 4.78 1.08
CA GLU A 412 -16.09 4.55 2.51
C GLU A 412 -15.63 3.11 2.81
N GLN A 413 -16.16 2.11 2.11
CA GLN A 413 -15.68 0.71 2.22
C GLN A 413 -14.23 0.57 1.75
N THR A 414 -13.89 1.22 0.64
CA THR A 414 -12.52 1.27 0.11
C THR A 414 -11.60 2.00 1.10
N PHE A 415 -12.05 3.11 1.68
CA PHE A 415 -11.32 3.83 2.71
C PHE A 415 -11.17 3.07 4.02
N ALA A 416 -12.11 2.19 4.38
CA ALA A 416 -11.97 1.31 5.53
C ALA A 416 -10.82 0.30 5.37
N TRP A 417 -10.50 -0.10 4.14
CA TRP A 417 -9.29 -0.86 3.82
C TRP A 417 -8.05 0.06 3.81
N PHE A 418 -8.11 1.17 3.09
CA PHE A 418 -7.00 2.10 2.88
C PHE A 418 -6.47 2.73 4.19
N ARG A 419 -7.37 3.07 5.13
CA ARG A 419 -7.00 3.67 6.43
C ARG A 419 -6.04 2.82 7.25
N ASN A 420 -5.97 1.51 7.00
CA ASN A 420 -5.10 0.63 7.76
C ASN A 420 -3.61 0.88 7.44
N TYR A 421 -3.30 1.48 6.30
CA TYR A 421 -1.95 1.89 5.92
C TYR A 421 -1.52 3.22 6.52
N ALA A 422 -2.40 3.94 7.22
CA ALA A 422 -2.10 5.25 7.76
C ALA A 422 -0.83 5.23 8.63
N ARG A 423 -0.59 4.18 9.43
CA ARG A 423 0.63 4.11 10.25
C ARG A 423 1.92 4.02 9.41
N THR A 424 1.89 3.30 8.31
CA THR A 424 3.07 3.11 7.45
C THR A 424 3.24 4.29 6.49
N PHE A 425 2.21 4.61 5.71
CA PHE A 425 2.27 5.63 4.66
C PHE A 425 2.57 7.01 5.23
N ASN A 426 2.05 7.31 6.42
CA ASN A 426 2.23 8.61 7.04
C ASN A 426 3.68 8.87 7.53
N THR A 427 4.57 7.90 7.47
CA THR A 427 5.98 8.06 7.84
C THR A 427 6.91 8.24 6.65
N MET A 428 6.42 8.04 5.43
CA MET A 428 7.19 8.12 4.19
C MET A 428 7.53 9.57 3.79
N SER A 429 8.52 9.71 2.91
CA SER A 429 8.72 10.94 2.14
C SER A 429 7.54 11.17 1.18
N PRO A 430 7.32 12.40 0.68
CA PRO A 430 6.19 12.68 -0.19
C PRO A 430 6.15 11.84 -1.47
N HIS A 431 7.27 11.70 -2.17
CA HIS A 431 7.36 10.89 -3.39
C HIS A 431 7.10 9.41 -3.12
N THR A 432 7.70 8.86 -2.06
CA THR A 432 7.49 7.45 -1.69
C THR A 432 6.06 7.19 -1.25
N HIS A 433 5.45 8.12 -0.52
CA HIS A 433 4.03 8.05 -0.15
C HIS A 433 3.15 7.98 -1.39
N PHE A 434 3.30 8.93 -2.31
CA PHE A 434 2.49 9.01 -3.51
C PHE A 434 2.64 7.74 -4.37
N PHE A 435 3.87 7.28 -4.58
CA PHE A 435 4.16 6.04 -5.28
C PHE A 435 3.41 4.84 -4.67
N TYR A 436 3.51 4.65 -3.34
CA TYR A 436 2.87 3.51 -2.69
C TYR A 436 1.34 3.59 -2.68
N VAL A 437 0.76 4.80 -2.65
CA VAL A 437 -0.69 4.96 -2.81
C VAL A 437 -1.13 4.47 -4.18
N LEU A 438 -0.51 4.94 -5.26
CA LEU A 438 -0.82 4.46 -6.61
C LEU A 438 -0.59 2.95 -6.75
N PHE A 439 0.55 2.46 -6.25
CA PHE A 439 0.90 1.04 -6.32
C PHE A 439 -0.12 0.15 -5.60
N TYR A 440 -0.60 0.58 -4.42
CA TYR A 440 -1.58 -0.21 -3.65
C TYR A 440 -2.97 -0.13 -4.28
N VAL A 441 -3.34 1.03 -4.84
CA VAL A 441 -4.57 1.19 -5.61
C VAL A 441 -4.56 0.28 -6.85
N GLN A 442 -3.45 0.24 -7.58
CA GLN A 442 -3.27 -0.66 -8.73
C GLN A 442 -3.41 -2.13 -8.30
N LYS A 443 -2.67 -2.55 -7.27
CA LYS A 443 -2.77 -3.93 -6.73
C LYS A 443 -4.17 -4.28 -6.25
N HIS A 444 -4.88 -3.34 -5.63
CA HIS A 444 -6.28 -3.52 -5.26
C HIS A 444 -7.14 -3.81 -6.49
N ASN A 445 -7.03 -2.99 -7.55
CA ASN A 445 -7.79 -3.20 -8.78
C ASN A 445 -7.47 -4.56 -9.44
N GLU A 446 -6.21 -4.95 -9.49
CA GLU A 446 -5.79 -6.27 -10.01
C GLU A 446 -6.43 -7.42 -9.23
N LEU A 447 -6.50 -7.32 -7.91
CA LEU A 447 -7.15 -8.34 -7.07
C LEU A 447 -8.67 -8.35 -7.23
N ILE A 448 -9.31 -7.18 -7.34
CA ILE A 448 -10.74 -7.08 -7.62
C ILE A 448 -11.08 -7.74 -8.97
N ARG A 449 -10.28 -7.50 -10.01
CA ARG A 449 -10.44 -8.15 -11.33
C ARG A 449 -10.29 -9.67 -11.25
N LYS A 450 -9.38 -10.16 -10.40
CA LYS A 450 -9.22 -11.60 -10.11
C LYS A 450 -10.28 -12.16 -9.16
N ASN A 451 -11.29 -11.37 -8.80
CA ASN A 451 -12.32 -11.70 -7.81
C ASN A 451 -11.74 -12.13 -6.44
N ASN A 452 -10.54 -11.65 -6.12
CA ASN A 452 -9.88 -11.90 -4.85
C ASN A 452 -10.11 -10.71 -3.92
N VAL A 453 -11.00 -10.87 -2.96
CA VAL A 453 -11.34 -9.83 -1.97
C VAL A 453 -10.74 -10.12 -0.59
N SER A 454 -9.80 -11.06 -0.49
CA SER A 454 -9.22 -11.49 0.79
C SER A 454 -8.33 -10.43 1.46
N HIS A 455 -7.91 -9.41 0.72
CA HIS A 455 -7.17 -8.26 1.27
C HIS A 455 -8.10 -7.23 1.95
N LEU A 456 -9.38 -7.21 1.58
CA LEU A 456 -10.37 -6.36 2.20
C LEU A 456 -10.74 -6.92 3.58
N SER A 457 -11.02 -6.03 4.54
CA SER A 457 -11.43 -6.46 5.87
C SER A 457 -12.69 -7.35 5.80
N PRO A 458 -12.70 -8.53 6.46
CA PRO A 458 -13.85 -9.43 6.46
C PRO A 458 -15.10 -8.79 7.09
N PHE A 459 -14.89 -7.82 8.00
CA PHE A 459 -15.96 -7.03 8.60
C PHE A 459 -16.56 -5.98 7.64
N GLY A 460 -15.87 -5.63 6.56
CA GLY A 460 -16.34 -4.68 5.55
C GLY A 460 -16.85 -5.32 4.24
N SER A 461 -16.30 -6.47 3.84
CA SER A 461 -16.47 -7.03 2.48
C SER A 461 -17.04 -8.45 2.43
N GLY A 462 -16.67 -9.32 3.38
CA GLY A 462 -16.96 -10.77 3.33
C GLY A 462 -18.42 -11.15 3.62
N ARG A 463 -19.14 -10.38 4.43
CA ARG A 463 -20.57 -10.64 4.71
C ARG A 463 -21.52 -10.28 3.57
N LYS A 464 -21.07 -9.52 2.57
CA LYS A 464 -21.97 -8.93 1.55
C LYS A 464 -21.95 -9.64 0.19
N ARG A 465 -20.87 -10.33 -0.20
CA ARG A 465 -20.80 -11.03 -1.51
C ARG A 465 -21.41 -12.45 -1.51
N ARG A 466 -21.56 -13.11 -0.35
CA ARG A 466 -22.12 -14.48 -0.29
C ARG A 466 -23.65 -14.56 -0.36
N HIS A 467 -24.36 -13.43 -0.37
CA HIS A 467 -25.80 -13.39 -0.58
C HIS A 467 -26.12 -12.57 -1.83
N GLN A 468 -26.27 -13.26 -2.96
CA GLN A 468 -27.00 -12.73 -4.10
C GLN A 468 -28.47 -12.51 -3.65
N HIS A 469 -28.76 -11.24 -3.32
CA HIS A 469 -30.04 -10.62 -2.95
C HIS A 469 -30.71 -10.96 -1.58
N PRO A 470 -31.40 -9.99 -0.94
CA PRO A 470 -31.28 -8.53 -1.07
C PRO A 470 -31.20 -7.81 0.30
N ARG A 471 -30.89 -6.50 0.24
CA ARG A 471 -31.38 -5.45 1.17
C ARG A 471 -30.74 -5.35 2.56
N ARG A 472 -29.92 -4.31 2.75
CA ARG A 472 -30.25 -3.08 3.52
C ARG A 472 -29.03 -2.17 3.58
N SER A 473 -29.26 -0.86 3.45
CA SER A 473 -28.29 0.18 3.81
C SER A 473 -27.80 -0.06 5.23
N VAL A 474 -26.48 0.09 5.44
CA VAL A 474 -25.88 -0.14 6.75
C VAL A 474 -26.33 0.98 7.69
N GLN A 475 -27.07 0.63 8.74
CA GLN A 475 -27.22 1.51 9.89
C GLN A 475 -25.90 1.49 10.68
N ARG A 476 -25.44 2.68 11.06
CA ARG A 476 -24.22 2.96 11.82
C ARG A 476 -24.03 1.94 12.97
N PRO A 477 -22.83 1.39 13.21
CA PRO A 477 -22.54 0.78 14.50
C PRO A 477 -22.74 1.87 15.56
N ARG A 478 -23.62 1.65 16.54
CA ARG A 478 -23.70 2.53 17.71
C ARG A 478 -22.30 2.60 18.30
N SER A 479 -21.73 3.79 18.39
CA SER A 479 -20.53 4.01 19.19
C SER A 479 -20.84 3.51 20.59
N ARG A 480 -20.16 2.45 21.03
CA ARG A 480 -20.14 2.12 22.45
C ARG A 480 -19.47 3.31 23.14
N LYS A 481 -20.27 4.20 23.72
CA LYS A 481 -19.79 5.02 24.83
C LYS A 481 -19.24 4.01 25.85
N LEU A 482 -17.93 4.06 26.10
CA LEU A 482 -17.35 3.38 27.26
C LEU A 482 -18.09 3.95 28.48
N PHE A 483 -18.93 3.13 29.10
CA PHE A 483 -19.37 3.40 30.46
C PHE A 483 -18.14 3.17 31.34
N ARG A 484 -17.63 4.25 31.94
CA ARG A 484 -16.75 4.15 33.11
C ARG A 484 -17.61 3.60 34.23
N PHE A 485 -17.32 2.39 34.69
CA PHE A 485 -17.73 1.98 36.03
C PHE A 485 -16.75 2.64 37.01
N ILE A 486 -17.31 3.42 37.92
CA ILE A 486 -16.66 3.83 39.16
C ILE A 486 -16.87 2.66 40.10
N GLU A 487 -15.78 2.08 40.61
CA GLU A 487 -15.82 1.08 41.67
C GLU A 487 -16.10 1.78 43.01
N GLU A 488 -17.08 1.25 43.75
CA GLU A 488 -17.11 1.30 45.22
C GLU A 488 -16.54 -0.01 45.76
#